data_AF-A0A7V8XDH6-F1
#
_entry.id   AF-A0A7V8XDH6-F1
#
_cell.length_a   1.000
_cell.length_b   1.000
_cell.length_c   1.000
_cell.angle_alpha   90.00
_cell.angle_beta   90.00
_cell.angle_gamma   90.00
#
_symmetry.space_group_name_H-M   'P 1'
#
loop_
_entity.id
_entity.type
_entity.pdbx_description
1 polymer ?
#
loop_
_entity_poly.entity_id
_entity_poly.type
_entity_poly.pdbx_seq_one_letter_code
_entity_poly.pdbx_strand_id
1 'polypeptide(L)'
;MASPRSRQAARLRDRRRRAQRRARRLVLLSAIGALGVVTLLLTAFGSSGSSPVASPLAAETVSSEDAAAVRPRPQVLATIGNLRVQLPVAAGSLTAIGFHGSSDGALALQPVGRQANKGILARLWHRIAGSGKESPRWYQLEGGAGTEELDVGAAPGTDVYAPVQGSVVAVSDLVVGGKYVGSRIDLRPSQSPSVMVSVLHVQPDRVIAVGTPVLAATSKLGRLVNVAAVEEQALAAHAPHDGNNVSIAVYPSPGSLP
;
A
#
# COMPACT_ATOMS: atom_id res chain seq x y z
N MET A 1 2.38 66.91 38.65
CA MET A 1 1.15 66.30 38.09
C MET A 1 1.21 66.33 36.57
N ALA A 2 1.42 65.18 35.91
CA ALA A 2 1.54 65.11 34.45
C ALA A 2 0.16 64.99 33.78
N SER A 3 -0.11 65.83 32.80
CA SER A 3 -1.43 65.97 32.16
C SER A 3 -1.85 64.73 31.35
N PRO A 4 -3.16 64.45 31.24
CA PRO A 4 -3.73 63.22 30.66
C PRO A 4 -3.40 62.99 29.18
N ARG A 5 -2.92 64.01 28.45
CA ARG A 5 -2.47 63.92 27.05
C ARG A 5 -1.15 63.17 26.86
N SER A 6 -0.31 63.06 27.90
CA SER A 6 1.02 62.44 27.82
C SER A 6 1.01 60.90 27.75
N ARG A 7 -0.01 60.25 28.34
CA ARG A 7 -0.12 58.77 28.41
C ARG A 7 -0.66 58.14 27.11
N GLN A 8 -1.43 58.86 26.32
CA GLN A 8 -1.94 58.38 25.02
C GLN A 8 -0.87 58.39 23.92
N ALA A 9 0.02 59.39 23.92
CA ALA A 9 1.12 59.48 22.96
C ALA A 9 2.15 58.35 23.11
N ALA A 10 2.41 57.89 24.34
CA ALA A 10 3.30 56.75 24.60
C ALA A 10 2.73 55.43 24.07
N ARG A 11 1.41 55.19 24.26
CA ARG A 11 0.73 53.96 23.79
C ARG A 11 0.67 53.83 22.27
N LEU A 12 0.59 54.93 21.53
CA LEU A 12 0.64 54.94 20.06
C LEU A 12 2.05 54.63 19.51
N ARG A 13 3.11 55.08 20.20
CA ARG A 13 4.50 54.81 19.82
C ARG A 13 4.86 53.33 20.00
N ASP A 14 4.37 52.67 21.05
CA ASP A 14 4.59 51.24 21.28
C ASP A 14 3.86 50.34 20.28
N ARG A 15 2.65 50.71 19.85
CA ARG A 15 1.92 49.98 18.79
C ARG A 15 2.64 50.06 17.44
N ARG A 16 3.19 51.23 17.09
CA ARG A 16 4.01 51.40 15.86
C ARG A 16 5.28 50.57 15.89
N ARG A 17 5.98 50.48 17.03
CA ARG A 17 7.19 49.66 17.19
C ARG A 17 6.91 48.16 17.04
N ARG A 18 5.77 47.66 17.53
CA ARG A 18 5.37 46.24 17.38
C ARG A 18 4.94 45.92 15.94
N ALA A 19 4.22 46.83 15.27
CA ALA A 19 3.85 46.69 13.86
C ALA A 19 5.10 46.70 12.96
N GLN A 20 6.07 47.57 13.22
CA GLN A 20 7.35 47.61 12.49
C GLN A 20 8.19 46.33 12.71
N ARG A 21 8.19 45.75 13.91
CA ARG A 21 8.86 44.46 14.16
C ARG A 21 8.19 43.30 13.42
N ARG A 22 6.85 43.29 13.30
CA ARG A 22 6.12 42.29 12.51
C ARG A 22 6.35 42.45 11.01
N ALA A 23 6.34 43.70 10.52
CA ALA A 23 6.65 43.99 9.12
C ALA A 23 8.09 43.59 8.75
N ARG A 24 9.07 43.91 9.61
CA ARG A 24 10.47 43.48 9.40
C ARG A 24 10.62 41.96 9.40
N ARG A 25 9.89 41.23 10.25
CA ARG A 25 9.89 39.76 10.25
C ARG A 25 9.27 39.19 8.97
N LEU A 26 8.20 39.78 8.46
CA LEU A 26 7.58 39.34 7.20
C LEU A 26 8.49 39.58 6.00
N VAL A 27 9.16 40.74 5.93
CA VAL A 27 10.14 41.05 4.87
C VAL A 27 11.34 40.11 4.93
N LEU A 28 11.83 39.77 6.13
CA LEU A 28 12.92 38.81 6.29
C LEU A 28 12.50 37.41 5.82
N LEU A 29 11.28 36.97 6.19
CA LEU A 29 10.73 35.69 5.76
C LEU A 29 10.49 35.62 4.26
N SER A 30 10.02 36.71 3.63
CA SER A 30 9.86 36.77 2.18
C SER A 30 11.21 36.74 1.46
N ALA A 31 12.23 37.41 1.99
CA ALA A 31 13.58 37.37 1.44
C ALA A 31 14.20 35.97 1.54
N ILE A 32 14.06 35.29 2.68
CA ILE A 32 14.53 33.91 2.86
C ILE A 32 13.77 32.95 1.93
N GLY A 33 12.45 33.11 1.79
CA GLY A 33 11.63 32.32 0.88
C GLY A 33 12.04 32.50 -0.59
N ALA A 34 12.25 33.75 -1.02
CA ALA A 34 12.73 34.05 -2.36
C ALA A 34 14.13 33.46 -2.62
N LEU A 35 15.04 33.58 -1.66
CA LEU A 35 16.37 32.98 -1.77
C LEU A 35 16.28 31.45 -1.88
N GLY A 36 15.42 30.81 -1.09
CA GLY A 36 15.17 29.37 -1.16
C GLY A 36 14.63 28.91 -2.51
N VAL A 37 13.71 29.67 -3.12
CA VAL A 37 13.18 29.38 -4.46
C VAL A 37 14.27 29.50 -5.53
N VAL A 38 15.14 30.52 -5.44
CA VAL A 38 16.25 30.69 -6.39
C VAL A 38 17.25 29.53 -6.27
N THR A 39 17.61 29.11 -5.06
CA THR A 39 18.51 27.96 -4.86
C THR A 39 17.88 26.64 -5.35
N LEU A 40 16.56 26.48 -5.18
CA LEU A 40 15.82 25.32 -5.67
C LEU A 40 15.81 25.27 -7.21
N LEU A 41 15.61 26.41 -7.88
CA LEU A 41 15.63 26.51 -9.33
C LEU A 41 17.05 26.27 -9.89
N LEU A 42 18.09 26.73 -9.21
CA LEU A 42 19.48 26.53 -9.64
C LEU A 42 19.96 25.08 -9.44
N THR A 43 19.36 24.31 -8.53
CA THR A 43 19.71 22.90 -8.28
C THR A 43 18.87 21.91 -9.10
N ALA A 44 17.69 22.31 -9.57
CA ALA A 44 16.81 21.46 -10.37
C ALA A 44 17.22 21.33 -11.85
N PHE A 45 18.12 22.19 -12.37
CA PHE A 45 18.47 22.23 -13.80
C PHE A 45 19.98 22.11 -14.10
N GLY A 46 20.81 21.69 -13.14
CA GLY A 46 22.27 21.62 -13.30
C GLY A 46 22.85 20.21 -13.24
N SER A 47 22.73 19.42 -14.30
CA SER A 47 23.82 18.59 -14.87
C SER A 47 23.30 17.64 -15.95
N SER A 48 23.48 18.06 -17.20
CA SER A 48 23.39 17.19 -18.38
C SER A 48 24.75 16.49 -18.54
N GLY A 49 24.83 15.21 -18.19
CA GLY A 49 26.03 14.38 -18.31
C GLY A 49 25.77 13.15 -19.16
N SER A 50 26.19 13.24 -20.42
CA SER A 50 26.38 12.26 -21.50
C SER A 50 26.13 10.76 -21.23
N SER A 51 25.29 10.16 -22.07
CA SER A 51 25.22 8.72 -22.35
C SER A 51 26.51 8.20 -23.00
N PRO A 52 26.88 6.93 -22.76
CA PRO A 52 27.55 6.12 -23.76
C PRO A 52 26.65 5.00 -24.31
N VAL A 53 26.99 4.67 -25.55
CA VAL A 53 26.31 3.85 -26.56
C VAL A 53 26.38 2.34 -26.25
N ALA A 54 25.38 1.61 -26.75
CA ALA A 54 25.21 0.16 -26.65
C ALA A 54 26.12 -0.66 -27.60
N SER A 55 26.40 -1.92 -27.23
CA SER A 55 26.40 -3.16 -28.08
C SER A 55 27.26 -4.28 -27.45
N PRO A 56 27.17 -5.56 -27.88
CA PRO A 56 26.00 -6.42 -28.13
C PRO A 56 26.10 -7.82 -27.45
N LEU A 57 25.08 -8.65 -27.69
CA LEU A 57 24.81 -10.06 -27.32
C LEU A 57 25.93 -10.94 -26.71
N ALA A 58 25.60 -11.60 -25.59
CA ALA A 58 26.14 -12.91 -25.20
C ALA A 58 25.03 -13.78 -24.58
N ALA A 59 25.21 -15.10 -24.74
CA ALA A 59 24.22 -16.16 -24.72
C ALA A 59 23.51 -16.46 -23.39
N GLU A 60 22.38 -17.15 -23.53
CA GLU A 60 21.54 -17.77 -22.51
C GLU A 60 22.31 -18.36 -21.32
N THR A 61 22.02 -17.84 -20.13
CA THR A 61 21.87 -18.66 -18.92
C THR A 61 20.67 -18.11 -18.14
N VAL A 62 19.61 -18.92 -18.03
CA VAL A 62 18.46 -18.60 -17.17
C VAL A 62 18.97 -18.60 -15.73
N SER A 63 19.31 -17.41 -15.24
CA SER A 63 19.86 -17.18 -13.92
C SER A 63 18.75 -17.26 -12.88
N SER A 64 19.04 -17.83 -11.70
CA SER A 64 18.10 -17.96 -10.57
C SER A 64 17.49 -16.63 -10.08
N GLU A 65 18.04 -15.48 -10.50
CA GLU A 65 17.48 -14.14 -10.29
C GLU A 65 16.18 -13.89 -11.08
N ASP A 66 16.00 -14.54 -12.23
CA ASP A 66 14.80 -14.39 -13.07
C ASP A 66 13.61 -15.15 -12.44
N ALA A 67 13.86 -16.33 -11.84
CA ALA A 67 12.86 -17.03 -11.04
C ALA A 67 12.44 -16.25 -9.77
N ALA A 68 13.35 -15.44 -9.21
CA ALA A 68 13.09 -14.55 -8.08
C ALA A 68 12.34 -13.26 -8.49
N ALA A 69 12.34 -12.91 -9.78
CA ALA A 69 11.49 -11.88 -10.35
C ALA A 69 10.06 -12.40 -10.62
N VAL A 70 9.91 -13.70 -10.90
CA VAL A 70 8.61 -14.35 -11.16
C VAL A 70 7.85 -14.69 -9.88
N ARG A 71 8.54 -15.08 -8.80
CA ARG A 71 7.91 -15.50 -7.53
C ARG A 71 7.98 -14.41 -6.45
N PRO A 72 6.93 -14.24 -5.61
CA PRO A 72 6.99 -13.38 -4.43
C PRO A 72 8.15 -13.76 -3.50
N ARG A 73 8.86 -12.73 -3.02
CA ARG A 73 9.73 -12.88 -1.85
C ARG A 73 8.84 -13.00 -0.61
N PRO A 74 9.17 -13.88 0.36
CA PRO A 74 8.45 -13.95 1.62
C PRO A 74 8.46 -12.59 2.34
N GLN A 75 7.31 -11.91 2.35
CA GLN A 75 7.11 -10.63 3.00
C GLN A 75 5.73 -10.62 3.65
N VAL A 76 5.69 -10.43 4.96
CA VAL A 76 4.43 -10.38 5.72
C VAL A 76 3.76 -9.02 5.50
N LEU A 77 2.51 -9.04 5.07
CA LEU A 77 1.68 -7.84 4.90
C LEU A 77 0.73 -7.60 6.06
N ALA A 78 0.24 -8.67 6.68
CA ALA A 78 -0.69 -8.59 7.79
C ALA A 78 -0.56 -9.79 8.73
N THR A 79 -0.99 -9.61 9.98
CA THR A 79 -1.03 -10.69 10.98
C THR A 79 -2.39 -10.78 11.66
N ILE A 80 -2.75 -11.98 12.11
CA ILE A 80 -3.87 -12.21 13.03
C ILE A 80 -3.51 -13.36 13.97
N GLY A 81 -3.38 -13.06 15.26
CA GLY A 81 -2.80 -14.00 16.21
C GLY A 81 -1.39 -14.42 15.76
N ASN A 82 -1.20 -15.73 15.52
CA ASN A 82 0.05 -16.29 15.00
C ASN A 82 0.09 -16.42 13.48
N LEU A 83 -1.02 -16.19 12.78
CA LEU A 83 -1.08 -16.26 11.33
C LEU A 83 -0.35 -15.05 10.70
N ARG A 84 0.49 -15.33 9.71
CA ARG A 84 1.22 -14.33 8.93
C ARG A 84 0.80 -14.43 7.48
N VAL A 85 0.13 -13.40 6.98
CA VAL A 85 -0.32 -13.30 5.59
C VAL A 85 0.82 -12.72 4.76
N GLN A 86 1.35 -13.51 3.83
CA GLN A 86 2.45 -13.14 2.94
C GLN A 86 1.96 -12.40 1.70
N LEU A 87 2.85 -11.64 1.07
CA LEU A 87 2.65 -11.03 -0.24
C LEU A 87 2.35 -12.12 -1.30
N PRO A 88 1.16 -12.09 -1.94
CA PRO A 88 0.74 -13.12 -2.90
C PRO A 88 1.25 -12.91 -4.33
N VAL A 89 1.89 -11.78 -4.64
CA VAL A 89 2.36 -11.45 -6.00
C VAL A 89 3.85 -11.09 -5.99
N ALA A 90 4.53 -11.25 -7.12
CA ALA A 90 5.93 -10.83 -7.21
C ALA A 90 6.10 -9.35 -6.84
N ALA A 91 7.19 -9.00 -6.16
CA ALA A 91 7.42 -7.63 -5.70
C ALA A 91 7.47 -6.61 -6.85
N GLY A 92 7.93 -7.02 -8.04
CA GLY A 92 7.92 -6.20 -9.24
C GLY A 92 6.53 -6.00 -9.87
N SER A 93 5.53 -6.78 -9.47
CA SER A 93 4.14 -6.67 -9.92
C SER A 93 3.23 -5.99 -8.89
N LEU A 94 3.72 -5.76 -7.67
CA LEU A 94 2.97 -5.08 -6.62
C LEU A 94 2.80 -3.60 -6.96
N THR A 95 1.56 -3.14 -7.02
CA THR A 95 1.25 -1.73 -7.29
C THR A 95 0.85 -0.96 -6.04
N ALA A 96 0.07 -1.58 -5.16
CA ALA A 96 -0.37 -0.98 -3.90
C ALA A 96 -0.78 -2.06 -2.90
N ILE A 97 -0.86 -1.67 -1.62
CA ILE A 97 -1.43 -2.48 -0.55
C ILE A 97 -2.53 -1.66 0.11
N GLY A 98 -3.73 -2.21 0.20
CA GLY A 98 -4.89 -1.56 0.78
C GLY A 98 -5.52 -2.39 1.89
N PHE A 99 -6.19 -1.73 2.83
CA PHE A 99 -7.04 -2.36 3.81
C PHE A 99 -8.37 -1.63 3.89
N HIS A 100 -9.46 -2.38 4.03
CA HIS A 100 -10.79 -1.81 4.28
C HIS A 100 -11.61 -2.70 5.21
N GLY A 101 -12.71 -2.11 5.70
CA GLY A 101 -13.69 -2.84 6.49
C GLY A 101 -14.56 -3.75 5.65
N SER A 102 -14.95 -4.88 6.24
CA SER A 102 -15.99 -5.77 5.74
C SER A 102 -17.01 -6.08 6.84
N SER A 103 -18.26 -6.33 6.45
CA SER A 103 -19.37 -6.69 7.34
C SER A 103 -19.78 -8.16 7.23
N ASP A 104 -19.02 -8.97 6.48
CA ASP A 104 -19.34 -10.37 6.16
C ASP A 104 -18.78 -11.39 7.17
N GLY A 105 -18.29 -10.94 8.33
CA GLY A 105 -17.72 -11.79 9.36
C GLY A 105 -16.22 -12.05 9.23
N ALA A 106 -15.54 -11.36 8.30
CA ALA A 106 -14.08 -11.32 8.27
C ALA A 106 -13.50 -10.73 9.56
N LEU A 107 -12.34 -11.23 9.98
CA LEU A 107 -11.64 -10.82 11.19
C LEU A 107 -10.68 -9.67 10.88
N ALA A 108 -10.65 -8.67 11.76
CA ALA A 108 -9.73 -7.54 11.63
C ALA A 108 -8.27 -8.01 11.63
N LEU A 109 -7.55 -7.72 10.55
CA LEU A 109 -6.13 -8.00 10.41
C LEU A 109 -5.31 -6.90 11.07
N GLN A 110 -4.07 -7.21 11.44
CA GLN A 110 -3.09 -6.23 11.92
C GLN A 110 -2.12 -5.93 10.78
N PRO A 111 -2.21 -4.75 10.14
CA PRO A 111 -1.32 -4.39 9.04
C PRO A 111 0.14 -4.31 9.48
N VAL A 112 1.04 -4.86 8.66
CA VAL A 112 2.48 -4.71 8.83
C VAL A 112 2.95 -3.52 8.00
N GLY A 113 3.69 -2.61 8.64
CA GLY A 113 4.28 -1.44 7.98
C GLY A 113 3.53 -0.14 8.28
N ARG A 114 3.65 0.83 7.38
CA ARG A 114 3.24 2.23 7.65
C ARG A 114 2.04 2.62 6.79
N GLN A 115 0.98 3.10 7.44
CA GLN A 115 -0.17 3.67 6.75
C GLN A 115 0.21 4.96 6.01
N ALA A 116 0.07 4.97 4.69
CA ALA A 116 0.47 6.05 3.80
C ALA A 116 -0.49 7.26 3.85
N ASN A 117 -1.77 7.04 4.16
CA ASN A 117 -2.79 8.08 4.20
C ASN A 117 -3.14 8.58 5.63
N LYS A 118 -2.33 8.29 6.65
CA LYS A 118 -2.42 8.99 7.95
C LYS A 118 -1.94 10.44 7.80
N GLY A 119 -2.88 11.33 7.50
CA GLY A 119 -2.79 12.78 7.70
C GLY A 119 -1.94 13.54 6.67
N ILE A 120 -2.51 14.62 6.13
CA ILE A 120 -1.87 15.62 5.26
C ILE A 120 -0.55 16.17 5.86
N LEU A 121 -0.41 16.13 7.19
CA LEU A 121 0.78 16.53 7.95
C LEU A 121 1.97 15.56 7.82
N ALA A 122 1.73 14.27 7.53
CA ALA A 122 2.81 13.31 7.31
C ALA A 122 3.57 13.64 6.02
N ARG A 123 2.89 14.08 4.96
CA ARG A 123 3.50 14.38 3.64
C ARG A 123 4.57 15.47 3.71
N LEU A 124 4.46 16.41 4.65
CA LEU A 124 5.44 17.48 4.85
C LEU A 124 6.70 17.00 5.60
N TRP A 125 6.55 16.05 6.54
CA TRP A 125 7.67 15.48 7.30
C TRP A 125 8.56 14.53 6.50
N HIS A 126 8.02 13.85 5.48
CA HIS A 126 8.75 12.84 4.70
C HIS A 126 9.78 13.42 3.71
N ARG A 127 9.84 14.74 3.52
CA ARG A 127 10.94 15.39 2.78
C ARG A 127 12.17 15.68 3.65
N ILE A 128 12.07 15.49 4.97
CA ILE A 128 13.12 15.86 5.93
C ILE A 128 13.72 14.61 6.62
N ALA A 129 12.95 13.54 6.81
CA ALA A 129 13.41 12.33 7.46
C ALA A 129 13.79 11.25 6.43
N GLY A 130 15.07 11.25 6.05
CA GLY A 130 15.65 10.30 5.12
C GLY A 130 15.56 8.82 5.55
N SER A 131 15.64 7.99 4.51
CA SER A 131 15.98 6.56 4.44
C SER A 131 16.07 5.76 5.75
N GLY A 132 15.06 4.93 5.98
CA GLY A 132 15.11 3.79 6.89
C GLY A 132 14.41 2.60 6.24
N LYS A 133 14.93 1.38 6.50
CA LYS A 133 14.55 0.07 5.94
C LYS A 133 13.11 0.00 5.40
N GLU A 134 12.97 -0.38 4.12
CA GLU A 134 11.70 -0.47 3.38
C GLU A 134 10.67 -1.36 4.10
N SER A 135 9.82 -0.75 4.91
CA SER A 135 8.62 -1.40 5.45
C SER A 135 7.48 -1.22 4.45
N PRO A 136 6.58 -2.21 4.27
CA PRO A 136 5.43 -2.07 3.39
C PRO A 136 4.64 -0.79 3.69
N ARG A 137 4.26 -0.06 2.65
CA ARG A 137 3.34 1.07 2.76
C ARG A 137 1.96 0.60 2.36
N TRP A 138 0.97 0.90 3.18
CA TRP A 138 -0.41 0.49 2.92
C TRP A 138 -1.37 1.67 3.03
N TYR A 139 -2.53 1.57 2.40
CA TYR A 139 -3.57 2.59 2.36
C TYR A 139 -4.82 2.08 3.08
N GLN A 140 -5.42 2.90 3.93
CA GLN A 140 -6.80 2.66 4.35
C GLN A 140 -7.71 3.05 3.19
N LEU A 141 -8.49 2.11 2.66
CA LEU A 141 -9.38 2.36 1.54
C LEU A 141 -10.77 2.77 2.03
N GLU A 142 -11.59 3.26 1.10
CA GLU A 142 -13.01 3.51 1.30
C GLU A 142 -13.76 2.16 1.43
N GLY A 143 -14.93 2.15 2.10
CA GLY A 143 -15.68 0.92 2.39
C GLY A 143 -15.85 0.59 3.87
N GLY A 144 -15.18 1.34 4.76
CA GLY A 144 -15.36 1.24 6.21
C GLY A 144 -14.05 1.49 6.97
N ALA A 145 -14.14 2.01 8.20
CA ALA A 145 -12.98 2.09 9.08
C ALA A 145 -12.67 0.68 9.60
N GLY A 146 -11.72 -0.01 8.96
CA GLY A 146 -11.47 -1.42 9.24
C GLY A 146 -10.27 -1.99 8.49
N THR A 147 -9.82 -3.17 8.90
CA THR A 147 -8.67 -3.90 8.34
C THR A 147 -9.00 -5.38 8.11
N GLU A 148 -10.29 -5.68 7.95
CA GLU A 148 -10.84 -7.03 7.78
C GLU A 148 -10.48 -7.63 6.41
N GLU A 149 -10.32 -6.79 5.39
CA GLU A 149 -9.94 -7.19 4.03
C GLU A 149 -8.63 -6.50 3.61
N LEU A 150 -7.75 -7.30 2.99
CA LEU A 150 -6.45 -6.88 2.48
C LEU A 150 -6.46 -6.97 0.96
N ASP A 151 -6.27 -5.82 0.31
CA ASP A 151 -6.13 -5.74 -1.14
C ASP A 151 -4.67 -5.61 -1.55
N VAL A 152 -4.22 -6.51 -2.40
CA VAL A 152 -2.86 -6.48 -2.98
C VAL A 152 -2.96 -6.17 -4.46
N GLY A 153 -2.67 -4.92 -4.81
CA GLY A 153 -2.78 -4.42 -6.18
C GLY A 153 -1.75 -5.05 -7.12
N ALA A 154 -2.20 -5.45 -8.31
CA ALA A 154 -1.37 -5.95 -9.40
C ALA A 154 -2.11 -5.85 -10.75
N ALA A 155 -1.39 -6.05 -11.86
CA ALA A 155 -2.02 -6.08 -13.18
C ALA A 155 -2.83 -7.37 -13.39
N PRO A 156 -3.96 -7.34 -14.13
CA PRO A 156 -4.63 -8.56 -14.57
C PRO A 156 -3.68 -9.52 -15.28
N GLY A 157 -3.82 -10.81 -15.02
CA GLY A 157 -2.94 -11.86 -15.52
C GLY A 157 -1.68 -12.10 -14.68
N THR A 158 -1.38 -11.27 -13.68
CA THR A 158 -0.29 -11.51 -12.72
C THR A 158 -0.47 -12.83 -11.99
N ASP A 159 0.63 -13.57 -11.81
CA ASP A 159 0.65 -14.81 -11.04
C ASP A 159 0.36 -14.56 -9.56
N VAL A 160 -0.62 -15.30 -9.03
CA VAL A 160 -1.04 -15.23 -7.63
C VAL A 160 -0.57 -16.48 -6.90
N TYR A 161 0.08 -16.28 -5.76
CA TYR A 161 0.66 -17.30 -4.90
C TYR A 161 -0.04 -17.37 -3.55
N ALA A 162 0.07 -18.52 -2.90
CA ALA A 162 -0.54 -18.76 -1.61
C ALA A 162 0.01 -17.75 -0.56
N PRO A 163 -0.85 -16.96 0.10
CA PRO A 163 -0.39 -16.02 1.13
C PRO A 163 -0.04 -16.74 2.45
N VAL A 164 -0.43 -18.00 2.61
CA VAL A 164 -0.22 -18.80 3.81
C VAL A 164 0.14 -20.23 3.46
N GLN A 165 0.80 -20.93 4.37
CA GLN A 165 1.05 -22.36 4.26
C GLN A 165 -0.15 -23.14 4.82
N GLY A 166 -0.61 -24.15 4.08
CA GLY A 166 -1.81 -24.88 4.46
C GLY A 166 -2.28 -25.87 3.41
N SER A 167 -3.59 -26.09 3.39
CA SER A 167 -4.29 -26.88 2.37
C SER A 167 -5.46 -26.10 1.80
N VAL A 168 -5.72 -26.25 0.50
CA VAL A 168 -6.95 -25.74 -0.11
C VAL A 168 -8.15 -26.51 0.45
N VAL A 169 -9.17 -25.80 0.91
CA VAL A 169 -10.40 -26.39 1.47
C VAL A 169 -11.63 -26.14 0.60
N ALA A 170 -11.63 -25.06 -0.20
CA ALA A 170 -12.65 -24.81 -1.19
C ALA A 170 -12.08 -24.04 -2.38
N VAL A 171 -12.68 -24.26 -3.55
CA VAL A 171 -12.54 -23.42 -4.74
C VAL A 171 -13.96 -23.18 -5.24
N SER A 172 -14.40 -21.92 -5.22
CA SER A 172 -15.76 -21.54 -5.58
C SER A 172 -15.76 -20.40 -6.58
N ASP A 173 -16.74 -20.37 -7.45
CA ASP A 173 -16.93 -19.29 -8.40
C ASP A 173 -17.17 -17.96 -7.67
N LEU A 174 -16.51 -16.90 -8.16
CA LEU A 174 -16.76 -15.54 -7.76
C LEU A 174 -17.68 -14.90 -8.80
N VAL A 175 -18.87 -14.51 -8.35
CA VAL A 175 -19.90 -13.89 -9.19
C VAL A 175 -20.14 -12.47 -8.71
N VAL A 176 -19.89 -11.50 -9.59
CA VAL A 176 -20.09 -10.07 -9.34
C VAL A 176 -21.12 -9.56 -10.33
N GLY A 177 -22.19 -8.92 -9.84
CA GLY A 177 -23.28 -8.43 -10.70
C GLY A 177 -23.93 -9.52 -11.58
N GLY A 178 -23.97 -10.77 -11.10
CA GLY A 178 -24.50 -11.92 -11.84
C GLY A 178 -23.57 -12.50 -12.91
N LYS A 179 -22.34 -11.97 -13.04
CA LYS A 179 -21.33 -12.48 -13.98
C LYS A 179 -20.22 -13.20 -13.24
N TYR A 180 -19.81 -14.35 -13.76
CA TYR A 180 -18.59 -15.02 -13.33
C TYR A 180 -17.38 -14.15 -13.67
N VAL A 181 -16.56 -13.84 -12.68
CA VAL A 181 -15.37 -12.99 -12.84
C VAL A 181 -14.07 -13.71 -12.52
N GLY A 182 -14.14 -14.80 -11.77
CA GLY A 182 -13.00 -15.58 -11.29
C GLY A 182 -13.44 -16.54 -10.20
N SER A 183 -12.55 -16.85 -9.28
CA SER A 183 -12.82 -17.75 -8.16
C SER A 183 -12.33 -17.17 -6.84
N ARG A 184 -12.94 -17.64 -5.77
CA ARG A 184 -12.46 -17.59 -4.39
C ARG A 184 -11.80 -18.93 -4.06
N ILE A 185 -10.58 -18.88 -3.54
CA ILE A 185 -9.84 -20.05 -3.06
C ILE A 185 -9.73 -19.91 -1.54
N ASP A 186 -10.29 -20.87 -0.82
CA ASP A 186 -10.20 -20.91 0.63
C ASP A 186 -9.09 -21.85 1.08
N LEU A 187 -8.24 -21.37 1.98
CA LEU A 187 -7.09 -22.07 2.52
C LEU A 187 -7.27 -22.26 4.02
N ARG A 188 -7.00 -23.47 4.52
CA ARG A 188 -6.85 -23.72 5.95
C ARG A 188 -5.37 -23.69 6.32
N PRO A 189 -4.90 -22.68 7.10
CA PRO A 189 -3.50 -22.58 7.47
C PRO A 189 -3.07 -23.72 8.40
N SER A 190 -1.88 -24.29 8.18
CA SER A 190 -1.37 -25.39 9.02
C SER A 190 -1.06 -24.96 10.46
N GLN A 191 -0.60 -23.72 10.66
CA GLN A 191 -0.22 -23.19 11.97
C GLN A 191 -1.37 -22.49 12.70
N SER A 192 -2.51 -22.30 12.03
CA SER A 192 -3.69 -21.60 12.58
C SER A 192 -4.97 -22.23 12.02
N PRO A 193 -5.26 -23.52 12.32
CA PRO A 193 -6.37 -24.25 11.71
C PRO A 193 -7.77 -23.79 12.17
N SER A 194 -7.84 -22.94 13.21
CA SER A 194 -9.06 -22.31 13.71
C SER A 194 -9.56 -21.16 12.83
N VAL A 195 -8.82 -20.78 11.80
CA VAL A 195 -9.21 -19.77 10.83
C VAL A 195 -9.11 -20.30 9.40
N MET A 196 -9.79 -19.64 8.48
CA MET A 196 -9.73 -19.86 7.04
C MET A 196 -9.29 -18.57 6.36
N VAL A 197 -8.45 -18.69 5.34
CA VAL A 197 -7.93 -17.56 4.54
C VAL A 197 -8.51 -17.66 3.15
N SER A 198 -9.28 -16.67 2.76
CA SER A 198 -9.92 -16.59 1.45
C SER A 198 -9.08 -15.71 0.54
N VAL A 199 -8.80 -16.19 -0.67
CA VAL A 199 -8.08 -15.46 -1.72
C VAL A 199 -9.02 -15.29 -2.91
N LEU A 200 -9.41 -14.06 -3.20
CA LEU A 200 -10.38 -13.70 -4.23
C LEU A 200 -9.70 -13.13 -5.48
N HIS A 201 -10.48 -12.95 -6.54
CA HIS A 201 -10.04 -12.43 -7.84
C HIS A 201 -9.02 -13.33 -8.55
N VAL A 202 -9.07 -14.65 -8.34
CA VAL A 202 -8.12 -15.59 -8.95
C VAL A 202 -8.81 -16.45 -10.00
N GLN A 203 -8.20 -16.60 -11.18
CA GLN A 203 -8.47 -17.70 -12.09
C GLN A 203 -7.57 -18.87 -11.66
N PRO A 204 -8.09 -19.94 -11.03
CA PRO A 204 -7.25 -20.99 -10.47
C PRO A 204 -6.53 -21.79 -11.55
N ASP A 205 -5.29 -22.19 -11.28
CA ASP A 205 -4.58 -23.16 -12.11
C ASP A 205 -5.23 -24.54 -11.96
N ARG A 206 -5.22 -25.36 -13.03
CA ARG A 206 -5.91 -26.67 -13.06
C ARG A 206 -5.45 -27.67 -12.00
N VAL A 207 -4.25 -27.47 -11.45
CA VAL A 207 -3.66 -28.31 -10.40
C VAL A 207 -4.17 -27.97 -9.00
N ILE A 208 -4.90 -26.86 -8.85
CA ILE A 208 -5.48 -26.42 -7.60
C ILE A 208 -6.86 -27.06 -7.42
N ALA A 209 -6.96 -27.94 -6.44
CA ALA A 209 -8.18 -28.61 -6.03
C ALA A 209 -8.25 -28.67 -4.50
N VAL A 210 -9.42 -29.05 -3.97
CA VAL A 210 -9.57 -29.31 -2.53
C VAL A 210 -8.58 -30.38 -2.09
N GLY A 211 -7.88 -30.12 -0.98
CA GLY A 211 -6.83 -30.97 -0.45
C GLY A 211 -5.42 -30.66 -0.96
N THR A 212 -5.26 -29.84 -2.01
CA THR A 212 -3.93 -29.46 -2.52
C THR A 212 -3.11 -28.76 -1.41
N PRO A 213 -1.93 -29.29 -1.04
CA PRO A 213 -1.04 -28.63 -0.09
C PRO A 213 -0.39 -27.41 -0.74
N VAL A 214 -0.30 -26.31 0.00
CA VAL A 214 0.29 -25.06 -0.47
C VAL A 214 1.33 -24.51 0.51
N LEU A 215 2.38 -23.92 -0.05
CA LEU A 215 3.45 -23.24 0.67
C LEU A 215 3.36 -21.73 0.43
N ALA A 216 3.48 -20.96 1.51
CA ALA A 216 3.37 -19.51 1.48
C ALA A 216 4.42 -18.89 0.53
N ALA A 217 4.01 -17.91 -0.28
CA ALA A 217 4.83 -17.23 -1.28
C ALA A 217 5.53 -18.16 -2.30
N THR A 218 5.12 -19.43 -2.40
CA THR A 218 5.80 -20.45 -3.23
C THR A 218 4.83 -21.19 -4.15
N SER A 219 3.72 -21.67 -3.61
CA SER A 219 2.71 -22.36 -4.41
C SER A 219 1.89 -21.35 -5.19
N LYS A 220 1.95 -21.42 -6.52
CA LYS A 220 1.07 -20.63 -7.39
C LYS A 220 -0.36 -21.18 -7.28
N LEU A 221 -1.31 -20.29 -7.05
CA LEU A 221 -2.74 -20.59 -7.01
C LEU A 221 -3.40 -20.38 -8.37
N GLY A 222 -2.91 -19.42 -9.15
CA GLY A 222 -3.51 -19.07 -10.43
C GLY A 222 -3.03 -17.72 -10.93
N ARG A 223 -3.93 -17.02 -11.63
CA ARG A 223 -3.68 -15.66 -12.16
C ARG A 223 -4.76 -14.70 -11.73
N LEU A 224 -4.39 -13.44 -11.52
CA LEU A 224 -5.32 -12.35 -11.19
C LEU A 224 -6.28 -12.10 -12.36
N VAL A 225 -7.57 -12.02 -12.08
CA VAL A 225 -8.62 -11.67 -13.05
C VAL A 225 -8.78 -10.15 -13.15
N ASN A 226 -9.37 -9.68 -14.25
CA ASN A 226 -9.72 -8.26 -14.39
C ASN A 226 -11.10 -7.99 -13.77
N VAL A 227 -11.16 -7.91 -12.45
CA VAL A 227 -12.40 -7.62 -11.72
C VAL A 227 -12.85 -6.15 -11.93
N ALA A 228 -11.90 -5.24 -12.17
CA ALA A 228 -12.21 -3.83 -12.43
C ALA A 228 -13.02 -3.62 -13.72
N ALA A 229 -13.06 -4.61 -14.62
CA ALA A 229 -13.93 -4.57 -15.81
C ALA A 229 -15.43 -4.71 -15.50
N VAL A 230 -15.79 -5.11 -14.27
CA VAL A 230 -17.20 -5.32 -13.88
C VAL A 230 -17.62 -4.53 -12.64
N GLU A 231 -16.68 -4.08 -11.81
CA GLU A 231 -16.94 -3.39 -10.55
C GLU A 231 -15.80 -2.42 -10.23
N GLU A 232 -16.14 -1.24 -9.69
CA GLU A 232 -15.15 -0.27 -9.23
C GLU A 232 -14.42 -0.78 -7.98
N GLN A 233 -13.10 -0.86 -8.04
CA GLN A 233 -12.28 -1.43 -6.96
C GLN A 233 -11.90 -0.35 -5.94
N ALA A 234 -11.86 -0.72 -4.66
CA ALA A 234 -11.47 0.19 -3.57
C ALA A 234 -10.06 0.77 -3.74
N LEU A 235 -9.16 0.05 -4.44
CA LEU A 235 -7.80 0.50 -4.75
C LEU A 235 -7.70 1.46 -5.95
N ALA A 236 -8.77 1.70 -6.71
CA ALA A 236 -8.71 2.46 -7.98
C ALA A 236 -8.11 3.87 -7.82
N ALA A 237 -8.39 4.54 -6.70
CA ALA A 237 -7.86 5.86 -6.41
C ALA A 237 -6.37 5.88 -5.98
N HIS A 238 -5.77 4.71 -5.77
CA HIS A 238 -4.44 4.56 -5.15
C HIS A 238 -3.48 3.69 -5.96
N ALA A 239 -3.96 2.95 -6.96
CA ALA A 239 -3.18 2.03 -7.76
C ALA A 239 -3.50 2.17 -9.27
N PRO A 240 -2.53 1.92 -10.16
CA PRO A 240 -2.78 1.67 -11.58
C PRO A 240 -3.71 0.48 -11.83
N HIS A 241 -4.05 0.24 -13.10
CA HIS A 241 -4.90 -0.88 -13.54
C HIS A 241 -6.29 -0.88 -12.92
N ASP A 242 -6.86 0.32 -12.73
CA ASP A 242 -8.20 0.52 -12.18
C ASP A 242 -8.39 -0.13 -10.79
N GLY A 243 -7.29 -0.29 -10.04
CA GLY A 243 -7.32 -0.89 -8.71
C GLY A 243 -7.47 -2.40 -8.68
N ASN A 244 -7.26 -3.11 -9.81
CA ASN A 244 -7.24 -4.57 -9.83
C ASN A 244 -6.29 -5.12 -8.75
N ASN A 245 -6.77 -6.12 -8.02
CA ASN A 245 -6.10 -6.60 -6.83
C ASN A 245 -6.45 -8.06 -6.53
N VAL A 246 -5.57 -8.71 -5.78
CA VAL A 246 -5.90 -9.92 -5.04
C VAL A 246 -6.48 -9.49 -3.69
N SER A 247 -7.75 -9.78 -3.46
CA SER A 247 -8.39 -9.56 -2.16
C SER A 247 -8.15 -10.77 -1.26
N ILE A 248 -7.81 -10.51 0.00
CA ILE A 248 -7.56 -11.51 1.03
C ILE A 248 -8.36 -11.17 2.29
N ALA A 249 -9.18 -12.11 2.74
CA ALA A 249 -9.92 -12.02 3.98
C ALA A 249 -9.66 -13.24 4.86
N VAL A 250 -9.81 -13.09 6.18
CA VAL A 250 -9.63 -14.19 7.15
C VAL A 250 -10.90 -14.36 7.96
N TYR A 251 -11.43 -15.59 8.01
CA TYR A 251 -12.66 -15.92 8.72
C TYR A 251 -12.39 -16.95 9.83
N PRO A 252 -13.24 -17.02 10.87
CA PRO A 252 -13.28 -18.18 11.75
C PRO A 252 -13.54 -19.46 10.93
N SER A 253 -12.89 -20.55 11.29
CA SER A 253 -13.11 -21.84 10.62
C SER A 253 -14.45 -22.44 11.07
N PRO A 254 -15.26 -23.04 10.17
CA PRO A 254 -16.46 -23.76 10.56
C PRO A 254 -16.13 -24.86 11.59
N GLY A 255 -16.69 -24.74 12.79
CA GLY A 255 -16.42 -25.65 13.92
C GLY A 255 -15.49 -25.10 15.01
N SER A 256 -15.04 -23.84 14.92
CA SER A 256 -14.23 -23.18 15.95
C SER A 256 -15.02 -22.25 16.89
N LEU A 257 -16.36 -22.28 16.84
CA LEU A 257 -17.18 -21.61 17.85
C LEU A 257 -17.38 -22.56 19.04
N PRO A 258 -17.18 -22.12 20.29
CA PRO A 258 -17.50 -22.91 21.48
C PRO A 258 -19.00 -23.18 21.61
#